data_AF-A0A0P9F6H5-F1
#
_entry.id   AF-A0A0P9F6H5-F1
#
_cell.length_a   1.000
_cell.length_b   1.000
_cell.length_c   1.000
_cell.angle_alpha   90.00
_cell.angle_beta   90.00
_cell.angle_gamma   90.00
#
_symmetry.space_group_name_H-M   'P 1'
#
loop_
_entity.id
_entity.type
_entity.pdbx_description
1 polymer ?
#
loop_
_entity_poly.entity_id
_entity_poly.type
_entity_poly.pdbx_seq_one_letter_code
_entity_poly.pdbx_strand_id
1 'polypeptide(L)' 'MRAYLDVGDHDGLRKPTETFASQLQQAGADYELHIFAGRHTDAYWRAHLADYLHFYTAGW' A
#
# COMPACT_ATOMS: atom_id res chain seq x y z
N MET A 1 -9.56 11.02 6.32
CA MET A 1 -8.13 10.60 6.27
C MET A 1 -8.10 9.28 5.54
N ARG A 2 -7.33 9.16 4.47
CA ARG A 2 -7.23 7.93 3.67
C ARG A 2 -5.83 7.35 3.79
N ALA A 3 -5.74 6.03 3.95
CA ALA A 3 -4.47 5.33 4.02
C ALA A 3 -4.08 4.75 2.64
N TYR A 4 -2.78 4.71 2.35
CA TYR A 4 -2.23 4.02 1.18
C TYR A 4 -1.37 2.87 1.69
N LEU A 5 -1.78 1.65 1.38
CA LEU A 5 -1.04 0.43 1.71
C LEU A 5 -0.41 -0.12 0.44
N ASP A 6 0.89 -0.41 0.51
CA ASP A 6 1.66 -0.96 -0.59
C ASP A 6 2.52 -2.14 -0.09
N VAL A 7 2.54 -3.22 -0.86
CA VAL A 7 3.38 -4.38 -0.57
C VAL A 7 3.68 -5.17 -1.85
N GLY A 8 4.93 -5.63 -1.99
CA GLY A 8 5.32 -6.49 -3.10
C GLY A 8 4.63 -7.86 -3.05
N ASP A 9 4.31 -8.43 -4.21
CA ASP A 9 3.67 -9.75 -4.34
C ASP A 9 4.52 -10.91 -3.81
N HIS A 10 5.85 -10.75 -3.78
CA HIS A 10 6.85 -11.65 -3.20
C HIS A 10 7.51 -11.07 -1.93
N ASP A 11 6.91 -10.04 -1.33
CA ASP A 11 7.32 -9.49 -0.03
C ASP A 11 6.84 -10.41 1.10
N GLY A 12 7.71 -10.67 2.08
CA GLY A 12 7.36 -11.46 3.27
C GLY A 12 6.26 -10.81 4.13
N LEU A 13 6.01 -9.51 3.94
CA LEU A 13 4.96 -8.76 4.63
C LEU A 13 3.61 -8.75 3.89
N ARG A 14 3.47 -9.42 2.74
CA ARG A 14 2.20 -9.41 1.98
C ARG A 14 1.00 -9.83 2.83
N LYS A 15 1.08 -11.00 3.46
CA LYS A 15 -0.02 -11.54 4.28
C LYS A 15 -0.41 -10.64 5.46
N PRO A 16 0.54 -10.11 6.26
CA PRO A 16 0.17 -9.15 7.31
C PRO A 16 -0.40 -7.84 6.76
N THR A 17 0.06 -7.33 5.61
CA THR A 17 -0.54 -6.15 4.96
C THR A 17 -1.99 -6.40 4.53
N GLU A 18 -2.29 -7.54 3.89
CA GLU A 18 -3.66 -7.94 3.53
C GLU A 18 -4.56 -8.11 4.78
N THR A 19 -3.99 -8.64 5.88
CA THR A 19 -4.68 -8.76 7.17
C THR A 19 -5.03 -7.39 7.73
N PHE A 20 -4.09 -6.44 7.70
CA PHE A 20 -4.31 -5.08 8.17
C PHE A 20 -5.34 -4.34 7.30
N ALA A 21 -5.30 -4.49 5.98
CA ALA A 21 -6.31 -3.95 5.08
C ALA A 21 -7.72 -4.46 5.43
N SER A 22 -7.84 -5.75 5.73
CA SER A 22 -9.11 -6.35 6.18
C SER A 22 -9.61 -5.73 7.49
N GLN A 23 -8.71 -5.40 8.42
CA GLN A 23 -9.06 -4.72 9.68
C GLN A 23 -9.50 -3.27 9.45
N LEU A 24 -8.84 -2.53 8.55
CA LEU A 24 -9.25 -1.18 8.15
C LEU A 24 -10.65 -1.18 7.53
N GLN A 25 -10.93 -2.17 6.67
CA GLN A 25 -12.25 -2.35 6.08
C GLN A 25 -13.32 -2.61 7.15
N GLN A 26 -13.05 -3.48 8.12
CA GLN A 26 -13.97 -3.76 9.24
C GLN A 26 -14.20 -2.53 10.12
N ALA A 27 -13.20 -1.67 10.25
CA ALA A 27 -13.29 -0.41 10.98
C ALA A 27 -14.00 0.72 10.20
N GLY A 28 -14.36 0.50 8.94
CA GLY A 28 -14.95 1.53 8.07
C GLY A 28 -13.98 2.66 7.70
N ALA A 29 -12.67 2.39 7.72
CA ALA A 29 -11.66 3.36 7.33
C ALA A 29 -11.49 3.43 5.80
N ASP A 30 -11.24 4.62 5.27
CA ASP A 30 -10.91 4.80 3.87
C ASP A 30 -9.44 4.40 3.61
N TYR A 31 -9.21 3.47 2.70
CA TYR A 31 -7.87 3.05 2.31
C TYR A 31 -7.80 2.61 0.84
N GLU A 32 -6.57 2.49 0.32
CA GLU A 32 -6.24 1.76 -0.89
C GLU A 32 -5.17 0.71 -0.56
N LEU A 33 -5.30 -0.49 -1.13
CA LEU A 33 -4.28 -1.54 -1.07
C LEU A 33 -3.75 -1.79 -2.49
N HIS A 34 -2.45 -1.63 -2.66
CA HIS A 34 -1.73 -1.87 -3.89
C HIS A 34 -0.74 -3.03 -3.69
N ILE A 35 -0.76 -3.98 -4.61
CA ILE A 35 0.14 -5.13 -4.62
C ILE A 35 0.82 -5.20 -5.97
N PHE A 36 2.09 -4.82 -6.03
CA PHE A 36 2.87 -4.81 -7.27
C PHE A 36 3.91 -5.93 -7.30
N ALA A 37 4.45 -6.21 -8.49
CA ALA A 37 5.52 -7.18 -8.63
C ALA A 37 6.77 -6.71 -7.88
N GLY A 38 7.24 -7.47 -6.89
CA GLY A 38 8.43 -7.08 -6.13
C GLY A 38 8.59 -7.72 -4.76
N ARG A 39 9.62 -7.25 -4.05
CA ARG A 39 10.04 -7.71 -2.72
C ARG A 39 10.34 -6.51 -1.83
N HIS A 40 10.62 -6.78 -0.56
CA HIS A 40 10.98 -5.78 0.45
C HIS A 40 12.36 -5.15 0.19
N THR A 41 12.44 -4.21 -0.76
CA THR A 41 13.71 -3.64 -1.23
C THR A 41 13.57 -2.16 -1.57
N ASP A 42 14.64 -1.39 -1.40
CA ASP A 42 14.67 0.03 -1.78
C ASP A 42 14.31 0.26 -3.26
N ALA A 43 14.70 -0.66 -4.15
CA ALA A 43 14.40 -0.55 -5.58
C ALA A 43 12.89 -0.62 -5.85
N TYR A 44 12.16 -1.48 -5.12
CA TYR A 44 10.70 -1.55 -5.17
C TYR A 44 10.08 -0.21 -4.75
N TRP A 45 10.43 0.27 -3.56
CA TRP A 45 9.86 1.51 -3.01
C TRP A 45 10.16 2.73 -3.89
N ARG A 46 11.36 2.80 -4.49
CA ARG A 46 11.74 3.87 -5.42
C ARG A 46 10.93 3.83 -6.72
N ALA A 47 10.59 2.64 -7.22
CA ALA A 47 9.79 2.49 -8.43
C ALA A 47 8.36 3.04 -8.26
N HIS A 48 7.82 3.00 -7.03
CA HIS A 48 6.46 3.42 -6.70
C HIS A 48 6.34 4.82 -6.09
N LEU A 49 7.46 5.56 -6.00
CA LEU A 49 7.48 6.90 -5.42
C LEU A 49 6.49 7.86 -6.13
N ALA A 50 6.38 7.77 -7.46
CA ALA A 50 5.46 8.61 -8.21
C ALA A 50 4.00 8.33 -7.83
N ASP A 51 3.62 7.07 -7.63
CA ASP A 51 2.27 6.66 -7.21
C ASP A 51 1.91 7.26 -5.84
N TYR A 52 2.86 7.27 -4.90
CA TYR A 52 2.66 7.88 -3.58
C TYR A 52 2.43 9.38 -3.69
N LEU A 53 3.24 10.08 -4.50
CA LEU A 53 3.08 11.51 -4.71
C LEU A 53 1.72 11.83 -5.34
N HIS A 54 1.27 11.02 -6.31
CA HIS A 54 -0.07 11.16 -6.88
C HIS A 54 -1.16 10.99 -5.82
N PHE A 55 -1.07 9.97 -4.96
CA PHE A 55 -2.03 9.76 -3.88
C PHE A 55 -2.11 10.97 -2.93
N TYR A 56 -0.96 11.49 -2.47
CA TYR A 56 -0.91 12.59 -1.51
C TYR A 56 -1.25 13.97 -2.09
N THR A 57 -1.22 14.13 -3.42
CA THR A 57 -1.54 15.40 -4.09
C THR A 57 -2.96 15.45 -4.67
N ALA A 58 -3.74 14.38 -4.55
CA ALA A 58 -5.05 14.27 -5.21
C ALA A 58 -6.21 15.08 -4.58
N GLY A 59 -5.96 15.84 -3.51
CA GLY A 59 -6.85 16.94 -3.06
C GLY A 59 -8.22 16.53 -2.50
N TRP A 60 -8.35 15.28 -2.07
CA TRP A 60 -9.53 14.73 -1.40
C TRP A 60 -9.49 14.93 0.12
#